data_AF-A0A2G2A3M5-F1
#
_entry.id   AF-A0A2G2A3M5-F1
#
_cell.length_a   1.000
_cell.length_b   1.000
_cell.length_c   1.000
_cell.angle_alpha   90.00
_cell.angle_beta   90.00
_cell.angle_gamma   90.00
#
_symmetry.space_group_name_H-M   'P 1'
#
loop_
_entity.id
_entity.type
_entity.pdbx_description
1 polymer ?
#
loop_
_entity_poly.entity_id
_entity_poly.type
_entity_poly.pdbx_seq_one_letter_code
_entity_poly.pdbx_strand_id
1 'polypeptide(L)'
;MTTPTCTGNGVDFENTGTAGATYNWNFGLGASPAGSINENPTGVIYATAGIKTVKLITTLGTCVDSITQTININQTPAVSFPIPPAVCAGELINFTNGGSTGGDWTFSWDFGAGAATPTSTAENPVGIVYGYGGTKTVTLTITDGICINTSTGSVLINTLPNADAGPDTTICADQSVQIGSASVVGNTYNWFPTSTLNNSLIANPTASPIATITMYIVTVTETATGCENVDTVIVTMVTSAMADAGPDVEMCFGDAVQILVHVSTDYVFDGAASEPYETDRQRSPLGAYGRTKAVGEEIIEASGCEYIIARTSWLYAPWAKNFVRTMAWLTDEKDQIKVVADQRGRPTSAEHLAETLVKLADANARGFYHATDGGECTWFDFACAIRDGLGHKCNIEPCTTDEFPRPAPRPAYSVLDLSKTERLIGPMADWRDNLSAVLAALETD
;
A
#
# COMPACT_ATOMS: atom_id res chain seq x y z
N MET A 1 -50.25 47.76 19.97
CA MET A 1 -50.20 46.96 18.72
C MET A 1 -50.18 45.51 19.14
N THR A 2 -51.29 44.79 18.93
CA THR A 2 -51.32 43.34 19.17
C THR A 2 -50.61 42.67 18.01
N THR A 3 -49.56 41.92 18.29
CA THR A 3 -48.92 41.04 17.31
C THR A 3 -49.97 40.11 16.69
N PRO A 4 -49.90 39.80 15.39
CA PRO A 4 -50.82 38.85 14.79
C PRO A 4 -50.75 37.51 15.53
N THR A 5 -51.88 36.99 15.98
CA THR A 5 -51.96 35.76 16.80
C THR A 5 -52.42 34.59 15.95
N CYS A 6 -51.94 33.38 16.23
CA CYS A 6 -52.33 32.16 15.53
C CYS A 6 -53.52 31.49 16.20
N THR A 7 -54.35 30.79 15.43
CA THR A 7 -55.44 29.97 16.00
C THR A 7 -54.92 28.99 17.05
N GLY A 8 -55.64 28.86 18.17
CA GLY A 8 -55.22 28.00 19.28
C GLY A 8 -54.22 28.65 20.27
N ASN A 9 -53.58 29.77 19.91
CA ASN A 9 -52.74 30.51 20.85
C ASN A 9 -53.61 31.44 21.73
N GLY A 10 -53.19 31.62 22.99
CA GLY A 10 -53.85 32.56 23.91
C GLY A 10 -53.58 34.01 23.56
N VAL A 11 -54.62 34.83 23.57
CA VAL A 11 -54.58 36.29 23.45
C VAL A 11 -54.84 36.90 24.83
N ASP A 12 -53.94 37.78 25.25
CA ASP A 12 -54.10 38.57 26.47
C ASP A 12 -54.63 39.96 26.12
N PHE A 13 -55.60 40.42 26.90
CA PHE A 13 -56.23 41.72 26.75
C PHE A 13 -55.92 42.60 27.96
N GLU A 14 -55.50 43.82 27.70
CA GLU A 14 -55.18 44.81 28.72
C GLU A 14 -56.17 45.98 28.63
N ASN A 15 -56.81 46.31 29.75
CA ASN A 15 -57.57 47.54 29.89
C ASN A 15 -56.62 48.70 30.20
N THR A 16 -56.50 49.64 29.28
CA THR A 16 -55.76 50.89 29.48
C THR A 16 -56.67 52.07 29.84
N GLY A 17 -57.96 51.82 30.08
CA GLY A 17 -58.96 52.82 30.46
C GLY A 17 -58.99 53.07 31.96
N THR A 18 -60.17 53.43 32.48
CA THR A 18 -60.34 53.71 33.91
C THR A 18 -60.21 52.44 34.76
N ALA A 19 -59.32 52.46 35.75
CA ALA A 19 -59.14 51.39 36.73
C ALA A 19 -60.22 51.42 37.83
N GLY A 20 -60.52 50.27 38.42
CA GLY A 20 -61.50 50.14 39.52
C GLY A 20 -62.98 50.25 39.10
N ALA A 21 -63.26 50.18 37.80
CA ALA A 21 -64.61 50.07 37.25
C ALA A 21 -65.08 48.61 37.17
N THR A 22 -66.34 48.37 36.79
CA THR A 22 -66.79 47.02 36.39
C THR A 22 -66.61 46.84 34.88
N TYR A 23 -66.09 45.68 34.48
CA TYR A 23 -65.76 45.36 33.10
C TYR A 23 -66.66 44.28 32.54
N ASN A 24 -67.02 44.39 31.27
CA ASN A 24 -67.70 43.34 30.53
C ASN A 24 -67.05 43.21 29.14
N TRP A 25 -66.20 42.20 29.01
CA TRP A 25 -65.54 41.83 27.77
C TRP A 25 -66.41 40.88 26.96
N ASN A 26 -66.53 41.17 25.67
CA ASN A 26 -67.01 40.25 24.65
C ASN A 26 -65.90 40.07 23.61
N PHE A 27 -65.36 38.86 23.52
CA PHE A 27 -64.20 38.55 22.66
C PHE A 27 -64.59 38.21 21.22
N GLY A 28 -65.88 38.21 20.89
CA GLY A 28 -66.38 37.92 19.54
C GLY A 28 -66.48 36.43 19.23
N LEU A 29 -66.80 36.13 17.96
CA LEU A 29 -67.10 34.77 17.51
C LEU A 29 -65.89 33.84 17.54
N GLY A 30 -66.07 32.66 18.14
CA GLY A 30 -65.06 31.59 18.18
C GLY A 30 -64.00 31.74 19.28
N ALA A 31 -64.18 32.71 20.20
CA ALA A 31 -63.37 32.87 21.40
C ALA A 31 -63.79 31.90 22.51
N SER A 32 -62.82 31.37 23.26
CA SER A 32 -63.01 30.58 24.47
C SER A 32 -62.09 31.13 25.58
N PRO A 33 -62.65 31.68 26.68
CA PRO A 33 -64.07 31.95 26.91
C PRO A 33 -64.60 33.04 25.94
N ALA A 34 -65.92 33.13 25.75
CA ALA A 34 -66.54 34.12 24.86
C ALA A 34 -66.57 35.55 25.45
N GLY A 35 -66.38 35.67 26.77
CA GLY A 35 -66.35 36.95 27.48
C GLY A 35 -65.71 36.84 28.86
N SER A 36 -65.50 37.96 29.54
CA SER A 36 -64.86 38.04 30.86
C SER A 36 -65.27 39.30 31.62
N ILE A 37 -65.21 39.24 32.95
CA ILE A 37 -65.40 40.41 33.84
C ILE A 37 -64.10 40.89 34.48
N ASN A 38 -62.98 40.21 34.23
CA ASN A 38 -61.68 40.61 34.75
C ASN A 38 -61.20 41.88 34.05
N GLU A 39 -60.46 42.73 34.76
CA GLU A 39 -59.88 43.95 34.20
C GLU A 39 -58.94 43.66 33.03
N ASN A 40 -58.03 42.69 33.20
CA ASN A 40 -57.07 42.25 32.20
C ASN A 40 -57.20 40.73 31.97
N PRO A 41 -58.13 40.29 31.11
CA PRO A 41 -58.30 38.87 30.78
C PRO A 41 -57.09 38.31 30.04
N THR A 42 -56.62 37.13 30.44
CA THR A 42 -55.50 36.43 29.79
C THR A 42 -55.92 35.07 29.25
N GLY A 43 -55.20 34.57 28.24
CA GLY A 43 -55.35 33.23 27.70
C GLY A 43 -56.63 32.99 26.88
N VAL A 44 -57.19 34.02 26.23
CA VAL A 44 -58.38 33.86 25.38
C VAL A 44 -57.99 33.18 24.07
N ILE A 45 -58.58 32.03 23.76
CA ILE A 45 -58.22 31.23 22.58
C ILE A 45 -59.26 31.39 21.47
N TYR A 46 -58.81 31.57 20.23
CA TYR A 46 -59.66 31.57 19.04
C TYR A 46 -59.48 30.28 18.22
N ALA A 47 -60.58 29.56 18.00
CA ALA A 47 -60.57 28.29 17.25
C ALA A 47 -60.59 28.46 15.71
N THR A 48 -60.95 29.64 15.21
CA THR A 48 -61.03 29.92 13.77
C THR A 48 -60.27 31.18 13.41
N ALA A 49 -59.64 31.18 12.23
CA ALA A 49 -58.91 32.32 11.71
C ALA A 49 -59.85 33.47 11.27
N GLY A 50 -59.25 34.61 10.91
CA GLY A 50 -59.90 35.80 10.40
C GLY A 50 -59.98 36.95 11.39
N ILE A 51 -60.56 38.06 10.93
CA ILE A 51 -60.74 39.27 11.73
C ILE A 51 -61.80 39.02 12.80
N LYS A 52 -61.44 39.25 14.07
CA LYS A 52 -62.31 39.14 15.24
C LYS A 52 -62.59 40.52 15.80
N THR A 53 -63.81 40.73 16.27
CA THR A 53 -64.26 42.00 16.84
C THR A 53 -64.43 41.82 18.35
N VAL A 54 -63.61 42.54 19.11
CA VAL A 54 -63.60 42.52 20.58
C VAL A 54 -64.24 43.80 21.08
N LYS A 55 -65.18 43.68 22.02
CA LYS A 55 -65.87 44.82 22.65
C LYS A 55 -65.65 44.79 24.15
N LEU A 56 -65.21 45.91 24.70
CA LEU A 56 -65.16 46.16 26.13
C LEU A 56 -66.22 47.19 26.49
N ILE A 57 -67.04 46.89 27.50
CA ILE A 57 -67.93 47.85 28.14
C ILE A 57 -67.41 48.09 29.56
N THR A 58 -67.20 49.36 29.90
CA THR A 58 -66.70 49.79 31.22
C THR A 58 -67.78 50.62 31.90
N THR A 59 -68.06 50.32 33.17
CA THR A 59 -69.09 51.03 33.96
C THR A 59 -68.50 51.51 35.28
N LEU A 60 -68.59 52.82 35.54
CA LEU A 60 -68.19 53.46 36.79
C LEU A 60 -69.38 54.27 37.34
N GLY A 61 -70.07 53.73 38.34
CA GLY A 61 -71.33 54.31 38.83
C GLY A 61 -72.42 54.24 37.76
N THR A 62 -72.96 55.40 37.35
CA THR A 62 -73.96 55.51 36.27
C THR A 62 -73.36 55.77 34.89
N CYS A 63 -72.04 56.01 34.80
CA CYS A 63 -71.36 56.30 33.55
C CYS A 63 -70.96 54.98 32.88
N VAL A 64 -71.40 54.78 31.63
CA VAL A 64 -71.09 53.61 30.81
C VAL A 64 -70.43 54.10 29.53
N ASP A 65 -69.30 53.49 29.18
CA ASP A 65 -68.64 53.68 27.89
C ASP A 65 -68.26 52.33 27.29
N SER A 66 -68.06 52.29 25.98
CA SER A 66 -67.62 51.07 25.31
C SER A 66 -66.70 51.34 24.14
N ILE A 67 -65.70 50.48 23.97
CA ILE A 67 -64.79 50.49 22.84
C ILE A 67 -64.89 49.16 22.09
N THR A 68 -64.69 49.22 20.77
CA THR A 68 -64.60 48.03 19.92
C THR A 68 -63.28 48.07 19.17
N GLN A 69 -62.59 46.94 19.14
CA GLN A 69 -61.32 46.76 18.43
C GLN A 69 -61.39 45.51 17.56
N THR A 70 -60.67 45.54 16.43
CA THR A 70 -60.46 44.35 15.60
C THR A 70 -59.07 43.78 15.83
N ILE A 71 -58.99 42.45 15.92
CA ILE A 71 -57.75 41.69 15.92
C ILE A 71 -57.78 40.70 14.76
N ASN A 72 -56.63 40.42 14.15
CA ASN A 72 -56.52 39.40 13.12
C ASN A 72 -55.93 38.11 13.70
N ILE A 73 -56.67 37.00 13.60
CA ILE A 73 -56.20 35.68 13.98
C ILE A 73 -55.79 34.93 12.71
N ASN A 74 -54.51 34.60 12.56
CA ASN A 74 -53.99 33.85 11.42
C ASN A 74 -54.19 32.35 11.64
N GLN A 75 -54.28 31.61 10.54
CA GLN A 75 -54.47 30.17 10.59
C GLN A 75 -53.18 29.48 11.03
N THR A 76 -53.24 28.62 12.03
CA THR A 76 -52.14 27.72 12.37
C THR A 76 -52.09 26.61 11.32
N PRO A 77 -50.95 26.38 10.66
CA PRO A 77 -50.87 25.33 9.65
C PRO A 77 -51.10 23.95 10.29
N ALA A 78 -51.86 23.11 9.58
CA ALA A 78 -51.88 21.68 9.87
C ALA A 78 -50.58 21.09 9.32
N VAL A 79 -49.87 20.28 10.10
CA VAL A 79 -48.60 19.69 9.65
C VAL A 79 -48.61 18.21 9.93
N SER A 80 -48.59 17.42 8.86
CA SER A 80 -48.46 15.99 8.93
C SER A 80 -47.85 15.48 7.65
N PHE A 81 -47.22 14.30 7.71
CA PHE A 81 -46.79 13.57 6.53
C PHE A 81 -46.85 12.07 6.84
N PRO A 82 -47.22 11.21 5.88
CA PRO A 82 -47.20 9.77 6.07
C PRO A 82 -45.75 9.29 6.19
N ILE A 83 -45.50 8.39 7.15
CA ILE A 83 -44.20 7.74 7.28
C ILE A 83 -44.07 6.70 6.15
N PRO A 84 -43.05 6.82 5.28
CA PRO A 84 -42.82 5.83 4.23
C PRO A 84 -42.47 4.46 4.83
N PRO A 85 -42.73 3.36 4.10
CA PRO A 85 -42.29 2.03 4.52
C PRO A 85 -40.76 1.98 4.63
N ALA A 86 -40.25 1.01 5.40
CA ALA A 86 -38.80 0.81 5.50
C ALA A 86 -38.22 0.43 4.14
N VAL A 87 -37.10 1.05 3.79
CA VAL A 87 -36.37 0.83 2.53
C VAL A 87 -34.90 0.55 2.81
N CYS A 88 -34.18 0.00 1.84
CA CYS A 88 -32.76 -0.28 1.99
C CYS A 88 -31.92 1.01 1.84
N ALA A 89 -30.76 1.06 2.50
CA ALA A 89 -29.84 2.17 2.28
C ALA A 89 -29.43 2.27 0.80
N GLY A 90 -29.40 3.48 0.26
CA GLY A 90 -29.18 3.74 -1.17
C GLY A 90 -30.47 3.79 -2.01
N GLU A 91 -31.61 3.32 -1.49
CA GLU A 91 -32.90 3.46 -2.18
C GLU A 91 -33.49 4.86 -2.03
N LEU A 92 -34.39 5.17 -2.96
CA LEU A 92 -34.95 6.50 -3.16
C LEU A 92 -36.33 6.61 -2.52
N ILE A 93 -36.51 7.61 -1.67
CA ILE A 93 -37.72 7.87 -0.90
C ILE A 93 -38.36 9.17 -1.39
N ASN A 94 -39.67 9.12 -1.60
CA ASN A 94 -40.49 10.29 -1.87
C ASN A 94 -41.31 10.63 -0.64
N PHE A 95 -41.30 11.90 -0.24
CA PHE A 95 -42.09 12.42 0.85
C PHE A 95 -43.30 13.19 0.29
N THR A 96 -44.43 13.09 0.98
CA THR A 96 -45.66 13.77 0.60
C THR A 96 -46.15 14.59 1.79
N ASN A 97 -46.49 15.84 1.55
CA ASN A 97 -47.14 16.67 2.57
C ASN A 97 -48.59 16.20 2.78
N GLY A 98 -48.95 15.92 4.02
CA GLY A 98 -50.33 15.63 4.45
C GLY A 98 -50.97 16.78 5.25
N GLY A 99 -50.28 17.91 5.38
CA GLY A 99 -50.71 19.10 6.10
C GLY A 99 -51.40 20.15 5.22
N SER A 100 -51.30 21.41 5.62
CA SER A 100 -51.73 22.57 4.84
C SER A 100 -51.04 22.62 3.48
N THR A 101 -51.78 22.98 2.43
CA THR A 101 -51.30 23.03 1.03
C THR A 101 -51.64 24.38 0.39
N GLY A 102 -50.95 24.74 -0.69
CA GLY A 102 -51.21 25.96 -1.48
C GLY A 102 -50.14 27.05 -1.33
N GLY A 103 -50.22 28.07 -2.19
CA GLY A 103 -49.16 29.07 -2.39
C GLY A 103 -48.94 30.07 -1.26
N ASP A 104 -49.85 30.14 -0.29
CA ASP A 104 -49.71 30.97 0.91
C ASP A 104 -48.79 30.34 1.97
N TRP A 105 -48.43 29.07 1.78
CA TRP A 105 -47.59 28.31 2.71
C TRP A 105 -46.19 28.09 2.15
N THR A 106 -45.21 28.15 3.04
CA THR A 106 -43.83 27.77 2.77
C THR A 106 -43.49 26.50 3.54
N PHE A 107 -42.72 25.62 2.89
CA PHE A 107 -42.36 24.30 3.41
C PHE A 107 -40.87 24.27 3.72
N SER A 108 -40.51 23.64 4.82
CA SER A 108 -39.14 23.37 5.19
C SER A 108 -39.04 21.94 5.72
N TRP A 109 -38.40 21.10 4.91
CA TRP A 109 -38.06 19.73 5.26
C TRP A 109 -36.62 19.67 5.77
N ASP A 110 -36.43 18.96 6.87
CA ASP A 110 -35.14 18.48 7.35
C ASP A 110 -35.22 16.95 7.41
N PHE A 111 -34.41 16.28 6.60
CA PHE A 111 -34.38 14.81 6.50
C PHE A 111 -33.43 14.16 7.50
N GLY A 112 -32.74 14.96 8.32
CA GLY A 112 -31.86 14.46 9.37
C GLY A 112 -30.59 13.78 8.86
N ALA A 113 -29.91 13.07 9.76
CA ALA A 113 -28.55 12.58 9.53
C ALA A 113 -28.46 11.46 8.47
N GLY A 114 -27.56 11.66 7.50
CA GLY A 114 -27.24 10.65 6.49
C GLY A 114 -28.10 10.71 5.23
N ALA A 115 -29.02 11.68 5.12
CA ALA A 115 -29.65 12.03 3.86
C ALA A 115 -28.65 12.72 2.92
N ALA A 116 -28.59 12.31 1.65
CA ALA A 116 -27.75 12.94 0.63
C ALA A 116 -28.17 14.39 0.36
N THR A 117 -29.48 14.63 0.39
CA THR A 117 -30.10 15.96 0.36
C THR A 117 -30.69 16.22 1.75
N PRO A 118 -30.00 16.97 2.64
CA PRO A 118 -30.41 17.08 4.04
C PRO A 118 -31.66 17.95 4.24
N THR A 119 -31.97 18.85 3.31
CA THR A 119 -33.16 19.73 3.41
C THR A 119 -33.86 19.91 2.06
N SER A 120 -35.12 20.34 2.09
CA SER A 120 -35.89 20.72 0.90
C SER A 120 -36.96 21.76 1.23
N THR A 121 -37.28 22.62 0.25
CA THR A 121 -38.39 23.58 0.32
C THR A 121 -39.57 23.19 -0.57
N ALA A 122 -39.47 22.06 -1.27
CA ALA A 122 -40.57 21.53 -2.07
C ALA A 122 -41.72 21.07 -1.15
N GLU A 123 -42.96 21.27 -1.58
CA GLU A 123 -44.13 20.75 -0.87
C GLU A 123 -44.09 19.22 -0.78
N ASN A 124 -43.74 18.55 -1.89
CA ASN A 124 -43.60 17.08 -1.98
C ASN A 124 -42.20 16.72 -2.49
N PRO A 125 -41.19 16.59 -1.59
CA PRO A 125 -39.84 16.22 -1.98
C PRO A 125 -39.78 14.81 -2.58
N VAL A 126 -39.04 14.67 -3.68
CA VAL A 126 -38.77 13.40 -4.34
C VAL A 126 -37.27 13.17 -4.41
N GLY A 127 -36.81 11.92 -4.47
CA GLY A 127 -35.39 11.67 -4.69
C GLY A 127 -34.51 11.60 -3.44
N ILE A 128 -35.07 11.45 -2.24
CA ILE A 128 -34.27 11.48 -1.01
C ILE A 128 -33.63 10.11 -0.78
N VAL A 129 -32.30 10.07 -0.64
CA VAL A 129 -31.53 8.84 -0.45
C VAL A 129 -30.73 8.91 0.85
N TYR A 130 -30.68 7.80 1.59
CA TYR A 130 -29.84 7.66 2.78
C TYR A 130 -28.68 6.70 2.54
N GLY A 131 -27.44 7.14 2.84
CA GLY A 131 -26.24 6.35 2.56
C GLY A 131 -25.96 5.20 3.54
N TYR A 132 -26.62 5.18 4.69
CA TYR A 132 -26.44 4.14 5.71
C TYR A 132 -27.73 3.94 6.51
N GLY A 133 -27.92 2.71 6.99
CA GLY A 133 -29.10 2.30 7.74
C GLY A 133 -29.26 2.94 9.12
N GLY A 134 -30.36 2.62 9.77
CA GLY A 134 -30.78 3.14 11.07
C GLY A 134 -32.07 3.94 10.99
N THR A 135 -32.57 4.34 12.17
CA THR A 135 -33.75 5.20 12.28
C THR A 135 -33.36 6.66 12.05
N LYS A 136 -34.07 7.33 11.15
CA LYS A 136 -33.85 8.71 10.72
C LYS A 136 -34.99 9.59 11.20
N THR A 137 -34.66 10.75 11.77
CA THR A 137 -35.66 11.72 12.22
C THR A 137 -35.88 12.74 11.11
N VAL A 138 -37.09 12.76 10.55
CA VAL A 138 -37.51 13.72 9.52
C VAL A 138 -38.42 14.76 10.17
N THR A 139 -38.19 16.02 9.86
CA THR A 139 -38.96 17.15 10.37
C THR A 139 -39.55 17.93 9.21
N LEU A 140 -40.87 18.14 9.24
CA LEU A 140 -41.58 19.03 8.33
C LEU A 140 -42.04 20.26 9.12
N THR A 141 -41.69 21.43 8.63
CA THR A 141 -42.16 22.71 9.13
C THR A 141 -42.95 23.44 8.04
N ILE A 142 -44.13 23.94 8.38
CA ILE A 142 -44.99 24.73 7.48
C ILE A 142 -45.24 26.08 8.13
N THR A 143 -45.12 27.16 7.35
CA THR A 143 -45.36 28.52 7.83
C THR A 143 -45.91 29.44 6.74
N ASP A 144 -46.79 30.37 7.11
CA ASP A 144 -47.24 31.50 6.27
C ASP A 144 -46.38 32.77 6.50
N GLY A 145 -45.28 32.65 7.23
CA GLY A 145 -44.42 33.75 7.67
C GLY A 145 -44.84 34.37 9.01
N ILE A 146 -45.99 33.99 9.56
CA ILE A 146 -46.49 34.45 10.86
C ILE A 146 -46.69 33.25 11.80
N CYS A 147 -47.50 32.28 11.37
CA CYS A 147 -47.84 31.08 12.11
C CYS A 147 -47.03 29.90 11.60
N ILE A 148 -46.30 29.29 12.53
CA ILE A 148 -45.43 28.16 12.26
C ILE A 148 -45.93 26.95 13.04
N ASN A 149 -45.86 25.79 12.42
CA ASN A 149 -46.08 24.53 13.08
C ASN A 149 -45.14 23.48 12.49
N THR A 150 -44.82 22.45 13.26
CA THR A 150 -43.80 21.46 12.94
C THR A 150 -44.29 20.07 13.32
N SER A 151 -43.95 19.08 12.49
CA SER A 151 -44.18 17.66 12.78
C SER A 151 -42.90 16.87 12.54
N THR A 152 -42.66 15.87 13.39
CA THR A 152 -41.49 15.00 13.34
C THR A 152 -41.89 13.54 13.19
N GLY A 153 -41.19 12.80 12.35
CA GLY A 153 -41.43 11.39 12.06
C GLY A 153 -40.13 10.57 12.04
N SER A 154 -40.23 9.30 12.39
CA SER A 154 -39.10 8.36 12.34
C SER A 154 -39.20 7.44 11.13
N VAL A 155 -38.24 7.54 10.22
CA VAL A 155 -38.14 6.70 9.02
C VAL A 155 -37.07 5.64 9.24
N LEU A 156 -37.40 4.36 9.00
CA LEU A 156 -36.45 3.26 9.15
C LEU A 156 -35.73 3.00 7.82
N ILE A 157 -34.41 3.09 7.83
CA ILE A 157 -33.56 2.66 6.71
C ILE A 157 -32.88 1.36 7.09
N ASN A 158 -33.13 0.30 6.34
CA ASN A 158 -32.51 -1.00 6.56
C ASN A 158 -31.04 -0.95 6.18
N THR A 159 -30.17 -1.48 7.05
CA THR A 159 -28.75 -1.65 6.76
C THR A 159 -28.56 -2.71 5.68
N LEU A 160 -27.66 -2.45 4.72
CA LEU A 160 -27.29 -3.45 3.72
C LEU A 160 -26.54 -4.61 4.39
N PRO A 161 -26.70 -5.85 3.90
CA PRO A 161 -25.90 -6.97 4.37
C PRO A 161 -24.42 -6.75 4.01
N ASN A 162 -23.53 -7.36 4.80
CA ASN A 162 -22.11 -7.38 4.46
C ASN A 162 -21.87 -8.39 3.32
N ALA A 163 -21.62 -7.88 2.12
CA ALA A 163 -21.09 -8.68 1.02
C ALA A 163 -19.57 -8.65 1.09
N ASP A 164 -18.95 -9.84 1.17
CA ASP A 164 -17.50 -10.00 1.23
C ASP A 164 -17.12 -11.21 0.37
N ALA A 165 -16.53 -10.92 -0.78
CA ALA A 165 -16.09 -11.87 -1.78
C ALA A 165 -14.68 -12.43 -1.51
N GLY A 166 -14.00 -11.91 -0.47
CA GLY A 166 -12.61 -12.21 -0.16
C GLY A 166 -11.62 -11.41 -1.03
N PRO A 167 -10.31 -11.53 -0.73
CA PRO A 167 -9.28 -10.78 -1.46
C PRO A 167 -9.03 -11.36 -2.87
N ASP A 168 -8.61 -10.48 -3.78
CA ASP A 168 -8.07 -10.88 -5.08
C ASP A 168 -6.92 -11.87 -4.91
N THR A 169 -6.92 -12.92 -5.73
CA THR A 169 -5.99 -14.04 -5.56
C THR A 169 -5.43 -14.53 -6.89
N THR A 170 -4.22 -15.10 -6.80
CA THR A 170 -3.50 -15.66 -7.94
C THR A 170 -3.31 -17.15 -7.70
N ILE A 171 -3.70 -17.96 -8.67
CA ILE A 171 -3.59 -19.42 -8.63
C ILE A 171 -2.85 -19.94 -9.87
N CYS A 172 -2.23 -21.12 -9.75
CA CYS A 172 -1.71 -21.81 -10.93
C CYS A 172 -2.86 -22.26 -11.84
N ALA A 173 -2.59 -22.37 -13.14
CA ALA A 173 -3.51 -23.02 -14.08
C ALA A 173 -3.98 -24.38 -13.54
N ASP A 174 -5.25 -24.71 -13.79
CA ASP A 174 -5.93 -25.94 -13.37
C ASP A 174 -6.08 -26.14 -11.84
N GLN A 175 -5.77 -25.12 -11.03
CA GLN A 175 -6.09 -25.12 -9.60
C GLN A 175 -7.47 -24.52 -9.32
N SER A 176 -7.99 -24.80 -8.13
CA SER A 176 -9.23 -24.21 -7.63
C SER A 176 -8.98 -23.53 -6.29
N VAL A 177 -9.79 -22.53 -5.96
CA VAL A 177 -9.64 -21.71 -4.75
C VAL A 177 -10.98 -21.47 -4.08
N GLN A 178 -11.01 -21.42 -2.76
CA GLN A 178 -12.17 -20.94 -2.02
C GLN A 178 -12.22 -19.42 -2.09
N ILE A 179 -13.35 -18.87 -2.55
CA ILE A 179 -13.64 -17.43 -2.54
C ILE A 179 -14.78 -17.15 -1.56
N GLY A 180 -14.98 -15.90 -1.17
CA GLY A 180 -16.01 -15.50 -0.21
C GLY A 180 -15.59 -15.63 1.26
N SER A 181 -16.56 -15.38 2.13
CA SER A 181 -16.39 -15.32 3.58
C SER A 181 -17.30 -16.32 4.31
N ALA A 182 -17.23 -16.36 5.64
CA ALA A 182 -18.08 -17.25 6.44
C ALA A 182 -19.56 -16.91 6.26
N SER A 183 -20.40 -17.95 6.22
CA SER A 183 -21.86 -17.76 6.11
C SER A 183 -22.43 -17.03 7.33
N VAL A 184 -23.30 -16.06 7.05
CA VAL A 184 -24.03 -15.27 8.05
C VAL A 184 -25.48 -15.76 8.08
N VAL A 185 -26.00 -16.06 9.26
CA VAL A 185 -27.38 -16.51 9.45
C VAL A 185 -28.34 -15.41 9.01
N GLY A 186 -29.34 -15.76 8.20
CA GLY A 186 -30.31 -14.81 7.64
C GLY A 186 -29.95 -14.32 6.22
N ASN A 187 -28.72 -14.56 5.76
CA ASN A 187 -28.31 -14.18 4.41
C ASN A 187 -28.44 -15.31 3.40
N THR A 188 -28.82 -14.96 2.17
CA THR A 188 -28.71 -15.79 0.97
C THR A 188 -27.65 -15.23 0.04
N TYR A 189 -27.01 -16.12 -0.73
CA TYR A 189 -25.88 -15.78 -1.58
C TYR A 189 -26.19 -16.17 -3.02
N ASN A 190 -25.75 -15.35 -3.97
CA ASN A 190 -25.82 -15.66 -5.39
C ASN A 190 -24.57 -15.16 -6.09
N TRP A 191 -23.78 -16.08 -6.60
CA TRP A 191 -22.51 -15.79 -7.27
C TRP A 191 -22.62 -15.81 -8.79
N PHE A 192 -21.86 -14.94 -9.45
CA PHE A 192 -21.69 -14.92 -10.91
C PHE A 192 -20.21 -14.79 -11.27
N PRO A 193 -19.69 -15.47 -12.32
CA PRO A 193 -20.36 -16.50 -13.12
C PRO A 193 -20.54 -17.83 -12.37
N THR A 194 -21.62 -18.54 -12.64
CA THR A 194 -21.96 -19.81 -11.95
C THR A 194 -21.25 -21.04 -12.52
N SER A 195 -20.82 -20.98 -13.79
CA SER A 195 -20.31 -22.14 -14.54
C SER A 195 -18.97 -22.67 -14.06
N THR A 196 -18.21 -21.87 -13.33
CA THR A 196 -16.88 -22.20 -12.79
C THR A 196 -16.89 -22.31 -11.25
N LEU A 197 -18.07 -22.42 -10.64
CA LEU A 197 -18.25 -22.58 -9.20
C LEU A 197 -18.84 -23.96 -8.88
N ASN A 198 -18.43 -24.56 -7.77
CA ASN A 198 -19.02 -25.81 -7.31
C ASN A 198 -20.49 -25.65 -6.86
N ASN A 199 -20.84 -24.51 -6.26
CA ASN A 199 -22.19 -24.14 -5.85
C ASN A 199 -22.30 -22.62 -5.72
N SER A 200 -23.03 -21.96 -6.61
CA SER A 200 -23.14 -20.49 -6.60
C SER A 200 -24.08 -19.92 -5.52
N LEU A 201 -24.68 -20.75 -4.68
CA LEU A 201 -25.69 -20.35 -3.69
C LEU A 201 -25.19 -20.39 -2.24
N ILE A 202 -23.90 -20.62 -2.01
CA ILE A 202 -23.27 -20.64 -0.69
C ILE A 202 -22.34 -19.44 -0.49
N ALA A 203 -22.04 -19.12 0.77
CA ALA A 203 -21.20 -17.97 1.12
C ALA A 203 -19.76 -18.08 0.60
N ASN A 204 -19.20 -19.29 0.61
CA ASN A 204 -17.80 -19.56 0.28
C ASN A 204 -17.64 -20.69 -0.75
N PRO A 205 -17.97 -20.46 -2.03
CA PRO A 205 -17.83 -21.48 -3.06
C PRO A 205 -16.37 -21.77 -3.46
N THR A 206 -16.16 -22.92 -4.08
CA THR A 206 -14.91 -23.26 -4.78
C THR A 206 -14.97 -22.75 -6.21
N ALA A 207 -14.09 -21.82 -6.55
CA ALA A 207 -13.87 -21.31 -7.89
C ALA A 207 -12.81 -22.11 -8.64
N SER A 208 -13.17 -22.56 -9.85
CA SER A 208 -12.31 -23.27 -10.81
C SER A 208 -12.34 -22.51 -12.15
N PRO A 209 -11.70 -21.34 -12.22
CA PRO A 209 -11.74 -20.48 -13.41
C PRO A 209 -11.11 -21.17 -14.63
N ILE A 210 -11.58 -20.80 -15.82
CA ILE A 210 -11.08 -21.34 -17.11
C ILE A 210 -10.43 -20.27 -18.00
N ALA A 211 -10.48 -19.00 -17.57
CA ALA A 211 -9.84 -17.87 -18.24
C ALA A 211 -8.75 -17.25 -17.35
N THR A 212 -7.71 -16.68 -17.97
CA THR A 212 -6.55 -16.07 -17.29
C THR A 212 -6.94 -15.08 -16.19
N ILE A 213 -8.02 -14.32 -16.41
CA ILE A 213 -8.59 -13.42 -15.39
C ILE A 213 -10.09 -13.71 -15.36
N THR A 214 -10.60 -14.09 -14.19
CA THR A 214 -12.04 -14.27 -13.97
C THR A 214 -12.48 -13.39 -12.80
N MET A 215 -13.46 -12.53 -13.04
CA MET A 215 -14.10 -11.73 -12.00
C MET A 215 -15.34 -12.48 -11.50
N TYR A 216 -15.40 -12.71 -10.20
CA TYR A 216 -16.57 -13.21 -9.52
C TYR A 216 -17.26 -12.07 -8.76
N ILE A 217 -18.58 -12.07 -8.79
CA ILE A 217 -19.43 -11.12 -8.09
C ILE A 217 -20.34 -11.93 -7.18
N VAL A 218 -20.39 -11.58 -5.91
CA VAL A 218 -21.37 -12.11 -4.97
C VAL A 218 -22.46 -11.08 -4.73
N THR A 219 -23.71 -11.50 -4.87
CA THR A 219 -24.88 -10.76 -4.35
C THR A 219 -25.32 -11.43 -3.06
N VAL A 220 -25.34 -10.67 -1.98
CA VAL A 220 -25.83 -11.11 -0.68
C VAL A 220 -27.16 -10.43 -0.41
N THR A 221 -28.18 -11.22 -0.09
CA THR A 221 -29.53 -10.73 0.22
C THR A 221 -29.88 -11.11 1.66
N GLU A 222 -30.26 -10.14 2.49
CA GLU A 222 -30.77 -10.38 3.84
C GLU A 222 -32.25 -10.79 3.76
N THR A 223 -32.57 -12.00 4.22
CA THR A 223 -33.92 -12.58 4.08
C THR A 223 -35.00 -11.83 4.86
N ALA A 224 -34.64 -11.17 5.98
CA ALA A 224 -35.61 -10.45 6.80
C ALA A 224 -36.05 -9.11 6.16
N THR A 225 -35.15 -8.42 5.47
CA THR A 225 -35.39 -7.07 4.92
C THR A 225 -35.50 -7.04 3.40
N GLY A 226 -34.99 -8.07 2.71
CA GLY A 226 -34.86 -8.10 1.26
C GLY A 226 -33.73 -7.23 0.71
N CYS A 227 -32.90 -6.61 1.57
CA CYS A 227 -31.82 -5.74 1.12
C CYS A 227 -30.66 -6.53 0.53
N GLU A 228 -30.13 -6.02 -0.57
CA GLU A 228 -29.03 -6.64 -1.30
C GLU A 228 -27.77 -5.78 -1.25
N ASN A 229 -26.63 -6.44 -1.20
CA ASN A 229 -25.34 -5.82 -1.39
C ASN A 229 -24.46 -6.71 -2.26
N VAL A 230 -23.46 -6.11 -2.91
CA VAL A 230 -22.56 -6.83 -3.80
C VAL A 230 -21.11 -6.59 -3.44
N ASP A 231 -20.28 -7.60 -3.70
CA ASP A 231 -18.83 -7.48 -3.64
C ASP A 231 -18.18 -8.32 -4.74
N THR A 232 -16.92 -8.02 -5.07
CA THR A 232 -16.20 -8.67 -6.17
C THR A 232 -14.86 -9.21 -5.75
N VAL A 233 -14.45 -10.30 -6.42
CA VAL A 233 -13.11 -10.89 -6.27
C VAL A 233 -12.58 -11.28 -7.64
N ILE A 234 -11.32 -10.95 -7.90
CA ILE A 234 -10.62 -11.30 -9.12
C ILE A 234 -9.71 -12.48 -8.84
N VAL A 235 -9.90 -13.55 -9.62
CA VAL A 235 -9.02 -14.72 -9.62
C VAL A 235 -8.18 -14.70 -10.89
N THR A 236 -6.86 -14.56 -10.73
CA THR A 236 -5.90 -14.57 -11.83
C THR A 236 -5.22 -15.93 -11.91
N MET A 237 -5.33 -16.58 -13.07
CA MET A 237 -4.56 -17.79 -13.36
C MET A 237 -3.21 -17.42 -13.96
N VAL A 238 -2.14 -17.84 -13.30
CA VAL A 238 -0.80 -17.84 -13.88
C VAL A 238 -0.50 -19.21 -14.47
N THR A 239 0.07 -19.21 -15.68
CA THR A 239 0.60 -20.44 -16.26
C THR A 239 1.64 -21.01 -15.32
N SER A 240 1.52 -22.31 -15.05
CA SER A 240 2.52 -23.07 -14.30
C SER A 240 3.92 -22.73 -14.76
N ALA A 241 4.86 -22.59 -13.83
CA ALA A 241 6.27 -22.49 -14.19
C ALA A 241 6.61 -23.70 -15.07
N MET A 242 7.01 -23.43 -16.31
CA MET A 242 7.47 -24.48 -17.21
C MET A 242 8.85 -24.90 -16.75
N ALA A 243 8.93 -26.03 -16.05
CA ALA A 243 10.20 -26.70 -15.84
C ALA A 243 10.60 -27.33 -17.18
N ASP A 244 11.40 -26.60 -17.94
CA ASP A 244 12.03 -27.07 -19.17
C ASP A 244 13.48 -27.43 -18.84
N ALA A 245 13.75 -28.73 -18.70
CA ALA A 245 15.10 -29.25 -18.51
C ALA A 245 15.90 -29.28 -19.83
N GLY A 246 15.35 -28.72 -20.91
CA GLY A 246 15.81 -28.93 -22.27
C GLY A 246 15.27 -30.24 -22.86
N PRO A 247 15.53 -30.50 -24.16
CA PRO A 247 15.24 -31.79 -24.77
C PRO A 247 15.98 -32.92 -24.03
N ASP A 248 15.38 -34.12 -23.99
CA ASP A 248 16.05 -35.32 -23.51
C ASP A 248 17.38 -35.48 -24.27
N VAL A 249 18.49 -35.45 -23.54
CA VAL A 249 19.80 -35.70 -24.11
C VAL A 249 20.06 -37.20 -24.00
N GLU A 250 19.90 -37.92 -25.11
CA GLU A 250 20.44 -39.27 -25.23
C GLU A 250 21.96 -39.17 -25.32
N MET A 251 22.63 -39.56 -24.23
CA MET A 251 24.10 -39.62 -24.16
C MET A 251 24.54 -41.07 -24.10
N CYS A 252 25.54 -41.45 -24.88
CA CYS A 252 26.14 -42.77 -24.76
C CYS A 252 26.94 -42.85 -23.45
N PHE A 253 27.02 -44.03 -22.85
CA PHE A 253 27.92 -44.27 -21.72
C PHE A 253 29.36 -43.95 -22.15
N GLY A 254 29.91 -42.84 -21.66
CA GLY A 254 31.25 -42.35 -22.03
C GLY A 254 31.31 -40.97 -22.70
N ASP A 255 30.17 -40.33 -22.99
CA ASP A 255 30.16 -38.95 -23.49
C ASP A 255 30.51 -37.96 -22.36
N ALA A 256 31.31 -36.94 -22.70
CA ALA A 256 31.75 -35.89 -21.77
C ALA A 256 31.03 -34.57 -22.06
N VAL A 257 30.49 -33.93 -21.02
CA VAL A 257 30.03 -32.54 -21.09
C VAL A 257 31.25 -31.63 -21.08
N GLN A 258 31.37 -30.75 -22.08
CA GLN A 258 32.47 -29.78 -22.14
C GLN A 258 32.19 -28.62 -21.18
N ILE A 259 32.99 -28.51 -20.12
CA ILE A 259 32.95 -27.37 -19.19
C ILE A 259 33.93 -26.31 -19.69
N LEU A 260 33.47 -25.06 -19.79
CA LEU A 260 34.35 -23.93 -20.08
C LEU A 260 35.06 -23.47 -18.80
N VAL A 261 36.38 -23.59 -18.74
CA VAL A 261 37.19 -22.99 -17.68
C VAL A 261 37.73 -21.65 -18.17
N HIS A 262 37.32 -20.55 -17.53
CA HIS A 262 37.77 -19.19 -17.84
C HIS A 262 38.60 -18.61 -16.69
N VAL A 263 39.88 -18.35 -16.95
CA VAL A 263 40.76 -17.69 -15.98
C VAL A 263 40.60 -16.18 -16.09
N SER A 264 40.14 -15.57 -15.00
CA SER A 264 39.93 -14.14 -14.83
C SER A 264 40.92 -13.56 -13.81
N THR A 265 40.63 -12.39 -13.24
CA THR A 265 41.60 -11.57 -12.51
C THR A 265 40.97 -10.85 -11.31
N ASP A 266 41.76 -10.58 -10.29
CA ASP A 266 41.48 -9.60 -9.22
C ASP A 266 41.21 -8.18 -9.72
N TYR A 267 41.71 -7.79 -10.90
CA TYR A 267 41.48 -6.47 -11.50
C TYR A 267 40.01 -6.19 -11.91
N VAL A 268 39.12 -7.17 -11.77
CA VAL A 268 37.67 -6.93 -11.91
C VAL A 268 37.11 -6.13 -10.72
N PHE A 269 37.89 -5.93 -9.66
CA PHE A 269 37.54 -5.11 -8.49
C PHE A 269 38.31 -3.78 -8.47
N ASP A 270 37.81 -2.84 -7.67
CA ASP A 270 38.37 -1.48 -7.54
C ASP A 270 39.62 -1.39 -6.66
N GLY A 271 39.86 -2.37 -5.81
CA GLY A 271 40.98 -2.38 -4.88
C GLY A 271 40.82 -1.52 -3.63
N ALA A 272 39.60 -1.04 -3.35
CA ALA A 272 39.29 -0.17 -2.22
C ALA A 272 38.82 -0.93 -0.97
N ALA A 273 38.76 -2.26 -1.01
CA ALA A 273 38.32 -3.06 0.13
C ALA A 273 39.36 -3.08 1.27
N SER A 274 38.87 -3.31 2.48
CA SER A 274 39.68 -3.53 3.69
C SER A 274 39.67 -4.99 4.16
N GLU A 275 39.01 -5.87 3.41
CA GLU A 275 38.82 -7.29 3.68
C GLU A 275 38.81 -8.08 2.36
N PRO A 276 39.10 -9.39 2.38
CA PRO A 276 39.16 -10.21 1.17
C PRO A 276 37.89 -10.13 0.32
N TYR A 277 38.05 -10.03 -1.00
CA TYR A 277 36.92 -9.98 -1.93
C TYR A 277 36.23 -11.33 -2.03
N GLU A 278 34.94 -11.37 -1.72
CA GLU A 278 34.06 -12.54 -1.88
C GLU A 278 33.73 -12.82 -3.35
N THR A 279 33.40 -14.07 -3.68
CA THR A 279 33.14 -14.50 -5.08
C THR A 279 31.93 -13.83 -5.73
N ASP A 280 30.94 -13.44 -4.93
CA ASP A 280 29.71 -12.75 -5.34
C ASP A 280 29.81 -11.22 -5.29
N ARG A 281 30.98 -10.68 -4.90
CA ARG A 281 31.20 -9.24 -4.90
C ARG A 281 30.97 -8.68 -6.30
N GLN A 282 30.22 -7.59 -6.37
CA GLN A 282 30.01 -6.85 -7.60
C GLN A 282 31.33 -6.32 -8.17
N ARG A 283 31.53 -6.54 -9.47
CA ARG A 283 32.69 -6.07 -10.24
C ARG A 283 32.71 -4.54 -10.31
N SER A 284 33.88 -3.94 -10.10
CA SER A 284 34.12 -2.49 -10.16
C SER A 284 35.50 -2.14 -10.76
N PRO A 285 35.81 -2.59 -12.00
CA PRO A 285 37.16 -2.47 -12.57
C PRO A 285 37.58 -1.03 -12.89
N LEU A 286 38.74 -0.60 -12.38
CA LEU A 286 39.31 0.73 -12.67
C LEU A 286 39.99 0.82 -14.04
N GLY A 287 40.67 -0.26 -14.44
CA GLY A 287 41.52 -0.31 -15.64
C GLY A 287 40.84 -0.95 -16.85
N ALA A 288 41.39 -0.70 -18.05
CA ALA A 288 40.91 -1.33 -19.28
C ALA A 288 40.99 -2.87 -19.23
N TYR A 289 42.07 -3.41 -18.65
CA TYR A 289 42.26 -4.85 -18.46
C TYR A 289 41.16 -5.47 -17.58
N GLY A 290 40.88 -4.86 -16.43
CA GLY A 290 39.80 -5.30 -15.54
C GLY A 290 38.44 -5.24 -16.22
N ARG A 291 38.16 -4.17 -16.97
CA ARG A 291 36.90 -4.02 -17.73
C ARG A 291 36.72 -5.10 -18.78
N THR A 292 37.74 -5.39 -19.60
CA THR A 292 37.62 -6.41 -20.64
C THR A 292 37.49 -7.81 -20.06
N LYS A 293 38.13 -8.10 -18.92
CA LYS A 293 37.93 -9.35 -18.18
C LYS A 293 36.53 -9.46 -17.58
N ALA A 294 36.02 -8.41 -16.94
CA ALA A 294 34.66 -8.35 -16.40
C ALA A 294 33.60 -8.60 -17.49
N VAL A 295 33.74 -7.97 -18.67
CA VAL A 295 32.85 -8.21 -19.82
C VAL A 295 32.95 -9.66 -20.30
N GLY A 296 34.15 -10.25 -20.31
CA GLY A 296 34.33 -11.67 -20.64
C GLY A 296 33.57 -12.59 -19.69
N GLU A 297 33.59 -12.30 -18.39
CA GLU A 297 32.78 -13.02 -17.40
C GLU A 297 31.28 -12.86 -17.69
N GLU A 298 30.81 -11.63 -17.93
CA GLU A 298 29.39 -11.34 -18.23
C GLU A 298 28.87 -12.08 -19.47
N ILE A 299 29.69 -12.16 -20.53
CA ILE A 299 29.33 -12.88 -21.76
C ILE A 299 29.21 -14.39 -21.49
N ILE A 300 30.11 -14.95 -20.68
CA ILE A 300 30.05 -16.36 -20.30
C ILE A 300 28.79 -16.64 -19.47
N GLU A 301 28.50 -15.81 -18.47
CA GLU A 301 27.27 -15.90 -17.67
C GLU A 301 26.03 -15.87 -18.55
N ALA A 302 25.96 -14.92 -19.49
CA ALA A 302 24.82 -14.73 -20.39
C ALA A 302 24.69 -15.83 -21.46
N SER A 303 25.76 -16.58 -21.74
CA SER A 303 25.76 -17.61 -22.79
C SER A 303 24.95 -18.86 -22.40
N GLY A 304 24.74 -19.11 -21.10
CA GLY A 304 24.09 -20.31 -20.59
C GLY A 304 24.94 -21.58 -20.69
N CYS A 305 26.23 -21.51 -21.04
CA CYS A 305 27.10 -22.67 -21.03
C CYS A 305 27.47 -23.10 -19.59
N GLU A 306 27.87 -24.35 -19.42
CA GLU A 306 28.45 -24.81 -18.15
C GLU A 306 29.88 -24.24 -18.00
N TYR A 307 30.12 -23.47 -16.94
CA TYR A 307 31.40 -22.77 -16.76
C TYR A 307 31.97 -22.82 -15.35
N ILE A 308 33.29 -22.66 -15.29
CA ILE A 308 34.06 -22.28 -14.10
C ILE A 308 34.78 -20.97 -14.44
N ILE A 309 34.42 -19.88 -13.77
CA ILE A 309 35.19 -18.64 -13.83
C ILE A 309 36.09 -18.60 -12.60
N ALA A 310 37.39 -18.76 -12.82
CA ALA A 310 38.39 -18.74 -11.76
C ALA A 310 39.17 -17.43 -11.79
N ARG A 311 38.92 -16.54 -10.81
CA ARG A 311 39.70 -15.29 -10.66
C ARG A 311 40.98 -15.60 -9.90
N THR A 312 42.11 -15.16 -10.44
CA THR A 312 43.43 -15.31 -9.83
C THR A 312 44.14 -13.96 -9.71
N SER A 313 45.26 -13.90 -9.02
CA SER A 313 46.06 -12.69 -8.83
C SER A 313 47.55 -13.00 -8.83
N TRP A 314 48.35 -12.02 -9.26
CA TRP A 314 49.83 -12.03 -9.13
C TRP A 314 50.47 -13.35 -9.61
N LEU A 315 50.04 -13.82 -10.79
CA LEU A 315 50.47 -15.10 -11.34
C LEU A 315 51.97 -15.10 -11.67
N TYR A 316 52.68 -16.13 -11.22
CA TYR A 316 54.11 -16.34 -11.49
C TYR A 316 54.42 -17.80 -11.81
N ALA A 317 55.55 -18.04 -12.49
CA ALA A 317 56.00 -19.37 -12.90
C ALA A 317 57.54 -19.36 -13.02
N PRO A 318 58.21 -20.51 -13.07
CA PRO A 318 59.64 -20.55 -13.35
C PRO A 318 59.94 -20.15 -14.80
N TRP A 319 58.96 -20.14 -15.71
CA TRP A 319 59.10 -19.66 -17.08
C TRP A 319 58.36 -18.34 -17.34
N ALA A 320 58.63 -17.74 -18.50
CA ALA A 320 58.07 -16.48 -18.99
C ALA A 320 58.35 -15.26 -18.09
N LYS A 321 58.07 -14.06 -18.62
CA LYS A 321 58.29 -12.81 -17.86
C LYS A 321 57.23 -12.66 -16.77
N ASN A 322 57.65 -12.65 -15.51
CA ASN A 322 56.81 -12.41 -14.35
C ASN A 322 57.61 -11.70 -13.24
N PHE A 323 56.94 -11.38 -12.12
CA PHE A 323 57.56 -10.64 -11.03
C PHE A 323 58.71 -11.41 -10.37
N VAL A 324 58.56 -12.73 -10.14
CA VAL A 324 59.60 -13.59 -9.54
C VAL A 324 60.88 -13.56 -10.37
N ARG A 325 60.80 -13.82 -11.67
CA ARG A 325 61.97 -13.76 -12.56
C ARG A 325 62.58 -12.36 -12.64
N THR A 326 61.74 -11.33 -12.60
CA THR A 326 62.22 -9.93 -12.61
C THR A 326 63.01 -9.62 -11.34
N MET A 327 62.51 -10.05 -10.17
CA MET A 327 63.20 -9.87 -8.90
C MET A 327 64.45 -10.75 -8.80
N ALA A 328 64.42 -11.99 -9.28
CA ALA A 328 65.59 -12.87 -9.33
C ALA A 328 66.75 -12.19 -10.08
N TRP A 329 66.48 -11.66 -11.28
CA TRP A 329 67.48 -10.91 -12.06
C TRP A 329 67.92 -9.61 -11.36
N LEU A 330 66.97 -8.78 -10.90
CA LEU A 330 67.31 -7.49 -10.29
C LEU A 330 68.11 -7.64 -9.00
N THR A 331 67.82 -8.66 -8.20
CA THR A 331 68.48 -8.87 -6.90
C THR A 331 69.85 -9.53 -7.02
N ASP A 332 70.16 -10.11 -8.18
CA ASP A 332 71.52 -10.56 -8.53
C ASP A 332 72.37 -9.39 -9.06
N GLU A 333 71.78 -8.56 -9.93
CA GLU A 333 72.50 -7.50 -10.66
C GLU A 333 72.66 -6.18 -9.90
N LYS A 334 71.82 -5.91 -8.89
CA LYS A 334 71.77 -4.62 -8.20
C LYS A 334 72.08 -4.78 -6.72
N ASP A 335 72.89 -3.87 -6.19
CA ASP A 335 73.10 -3.77 -4.74
C ASP A 335 71.85 -3.28 -4.00
N GLN A 336 70.99 -2.49 -4.66
CA GLN A 336 69.80 -1.89 -4.05
C GLN A 336 68.67 -1.68 -5.06
N ILE A 337 67.43 -1.99 -4.64
CA ILE A 337 66.20 -1.71 -5.38
C ILE A 337 65.09 -1.22 -4.44
N LYS A 338 64.06 -0.58 -5.00
CA LYS A 338 62.83 -0.21 -4.30
C LYS A 338 61.64 -1.03 -4.78
N VAL A 339 60.80 -1.49 -3.86
CA VAL A 339 59.60 -2.28 -4.16
C VAL A 339 58.41 -1.78 -3.35
N VAL A 340 57.25 -1.71 -3.99
CA VAL A 340 56.02 -1.15 -3.44
C VAL A 340 55.54 -1.96 -2.22
N ALA A 341 55.28 -1.27 -1.11
CA ALA A 341 54.90 -1.87 0.17
C ALA A 341 53.47 -1.53 0.62
N ASP A 342 52.73 -0.72 -0.14
CA ASP A 342 51.34 -0.32 0.15
C ASP A 342 50.29 -1.00 -0.76
N GLN A 343 50.72 -1.97 -1.57
CA GLN A 343 49.84 -2.83 -2.39
C GLN A 343 49.89 -4.26 -1.85
N ARG A 344 48.72 -4.77 -1.43
CA ARG A 344 48.55 -6.08 -0.81
C ARG A 344 47.72 -7.00 -1.70
N GLY A 345 48.14 -8.25 -1.85
CA GLY A 345 47.46 -9.24 -2.67
C GLY A 345 47.93 -10.66 -2.34
N ARG A 346 47.65 -11.60 -3.24
CA ARG A 346 48.05 -13.01 -3.12
C ARG A 346 48.90 -13.42 -4.31
N PRO A 347 50.20 -13.70 -4.12
CA PRO A 347 51.01 -14.38 -5.14
C PRO A 347 50.38 -15.72 -5.51
N THR A 348 50.39 -16.07 -6.79
CA THR A 348 49.85 -17.38 -7.23
C THR A 348 50.84 -18.09 -8.15
N SER A 349 51.26 -19.31 -7.79
CA SER A 349 52.02 -20.16 -8.70
C SER A 349 51.12 -20.65 -9.84
N ALA A 350 51.61 -20.56 -11.08
CA ALA A 350 50.88 -21.05 -12.25
C ALA A 350 50.65 -22.57 -12.22
N GLU A 351 51.57 -23.33 -11.61
CA GLU A 351 51.42 -24.77 -11.42
C GLU A 351 50.31 -25.06 -10.42
N HIS A 352 50.32 -24.40 -9.26
CA HIS A 352 49.25 -24.54 -8.27
C HIS A 352 47.90 -24.06 -8.79
N LEU A 353 47.85 -22.99 -9.58
CA LEU A 353 46.63 -22.58 -10.27
C LEU A 353 46.13 -23.68 -11.21
N ALA A 354 47.00 -24.28 -12.03
CA ALA A 354 46.60 -25.35 -12.94
C ALA A 354 46.03 -26.56 -12.18
N GLU A 355 46.68 -26.99 -11.11
CA GLU A 355 46.16 -28.05 -10.23
C GLU A 355 44.81 -27.68 -9.62
N THR A 356 44.65 -26.43 -9.19
CA THR A 356 43.41 -25.92 -8.62
C THR A 356 42.27 -25.97 -9.64
N LEU A 357 42.53 -25.56 -10.88
CA LEU A 357 41.53 -25.61 -11.95
C LEU A 357 41.11 -27.04 -12.27
N VAL A 358 42.05 -28.00 -12.27
CA VAL A 358 41.76 -29.43 -12.45
C VAL A 358 40.93 -29.95 -11.27
N LYS A 359 41.33 -29.68 -10.03
CA LYS A 359 40.56 -30.08 -8.82
C LYS A 359 39.13 -29.51 -8.83
N LEU A 360 38.96 -28.26 -9.26
CA LEU A 360 37.63 -27.65 -9.41
C LEU A 360 36.81 -28.36 -10.49
N ALA A 361 37.42 -28.70 -11.63
CA ALA A 361 36.75 -29.46 -12.69
C ALA A 361 36.35 -30.87 -12.22
N ASP A 362 37.26 -31.60 -11.56
CA ASP A 362 37.03 -32.94 -11.01
C ASP A 362 35.96 -32.94 -9.90
N ALA A 363 35.88 -31.85 -9.12
CA ALA A 363 34.83 -31.64 -8.13
C ALA A 363 33.49 -31.19 -8.74
N ASN A 364 33.38 -31.18 -10.07
CA ASN A 364 32.21 -30.73 -10.82
C ASN A 364 31.74 -29.32 -10.43
N ALA A 365 32.69 -28.42 -10.14
CA ALA A 365 32.40 -27.04 -9.76
C ALA A 365 31.68 -26.29 -10.89
N ARG A 366 30.75 -25.38 -10.53
CA ARG A 366 30.10 -24.42 -11.45
C ARG A 366 30.04 -23.02 -10.87
N GLY A 367 30.17 -22.01 -11.74
CA GLY A 367 30.10 -20.61 -11.36
C GLY A 367 31.46 -19.99 -11.03
N PHE A 368 31.45 -18.97 -10.16
CA PHE A 368 32.63 -18.20 -9.78
C PHE A 368 33.44 -18.84 -8.65
N TYR A 369 34.76 -18.87 -8.80
CA TYR A 369 35.72 -19.29 -7.78
C TYR A 369 36.93 -18.34 -7.78
N HIS A 370 37.54 -18.20 -6.61
CA HIS A 370 38.84 -17.52 -6.48
C HIS A 370 39.93 -18.59 -6.33
N ALA A 371 40.99 -18.48 -7.13
CA ALA A 371 42.05 -19.47 -7.24
C ALA A 371 43.41 -18.78 -7.15
N THR A 372 43.91 -18.67 -5.92
CA THR A 372 45.23 -18.11 -5.58
C THR A 372 45.89 -18.98 -4.51
N ASP A 373 47.19 -18.79 -4.28
CA ASP A 373 47.85 -19.44 -3.15
C ASP A 373 47.27 -18.93 -1.80
N GLY A 374 47.44 -19.73 -0.76
CA GLY A 374 47.16 -19.39 0.63
C GLY A 374 48.05 -18.25 1.13
N GLY A 375 47.56 -17.51 2.14
CA GLY A 375 48.24 -16.32 2.67
C GLY A 375 48.13 -15.08 1.76
N GLU A 376 48.54 -13.93 2.30
CA GLU A 376 48.59 -12.64 1.61
C GLU A 376 49.89 -11.91 1.94
N CYS A 377 50.35 -11.03 1.06
CA CYS A 377 51.55 -10.22 1.29
C CYS A 377 51.55 -8.94 0.44
N THR A 378 52.53 -8.07 0.68
CA THR A 378 52.82 -6.94 -0.22
C THR A 378 53.80 -7.35 -1.32
N TRP A 379 53.96 -6.53 -2.37
CA TRP A 379 55.02 -6.76 -3.37
C TRP A 379 56.41 -6.72 -2.72
N PHE A 380 56.60 -5.85 -1.73
CA PHE A 380 57.82 -5.75 -0.94
C PHE A 380 58.12 -7.05 -0.18
N ASP A 381 57.14 -7.60 0.54
CA ASP A 381 57.28 -8.87 1.25
C ASP A 381 57.61 -10.02 0.29
N PHE A 382 56.96 -10.03 -0.88
CA PHE A 382 57.19 -11.04 -1.91
C PHE A 382 58.61 -10.93 -2.49
N ALA A 383 59.07 -9.72 -2.80
CA ALA A 383 60.43 -9.47 -3.30
C ALA A 383 61.50 -9.87 -2.27
N CYS A 384 61.29 -9.57 -0.99
CA CYS A 384 62.16 -10.01 0.09
C CYS A 384 62.23 -11.55 0.15
N ALA A 385 61.09 -12.24 0.09
CA ALA A 385 61.07 -13.70 0.08
C ALA A 385 61.78 -14.31 -1.14
N ILE A 386 61.65 -13.70 -2.32
CA ILE A 386 62.37 -14.14 -3.53
C ILE A 386 63.89 -13.99 -3.35
N ARG A 387 64.36 -12.82 -2.91
CA ARG A 387 65.78 -12.57 -2.64
C ARG A 387 66.34 -13.58 -1.63
N ASP A 388 65.62 -13.75 -0.52
CA ASP A 388 66.05 -14.61 0.58
C ASP A 388 66.10 -16.08 0.14
N GLY A 389 65.11 -16.53 -0.65
CA GLY A 389 65.07 -17.88 -1.21
C GLY A 389 66.19 -18.18 -2.20
N LEU A 390 66.69 -17.18 -2.93
CA LEU A 390 67.84 -17.29 -3.83
C LEU A 390 69.19 -17.01 -3.16
N GLY A 391 69.19 -16.61 -1.87
CA GLY A 391 70.40 -16.27 -1.14
C GLY A 391 71.09 -14.97 -1.56
N HIS A 392 70.45 -14.15 -2.40
CA HIS A 392 70.98 -12.88 -2.89
C HIS A 392 71.14 -11.83 -1.78
N LYS A 393 71.99 -10.82 -2.00
CA LYS A 393 72.33 -9.79 -0.98
C LYS A 393 71.81 -8.38 -1.27
N CYS A 394 71.04 -8.22 -2.35
CA CYS A 394 70.43 -6.93 -2.72
C CYS A 394 69.61 -6.33 -1.57
N ASN A 395 69.85 -5.06 -1.24
CA ASN A 395 69.03 -4.30 -0.31
C ASN A 395 67.70 -3.91 -0.99
N ILE A 396 66.59 -4.40 -0.45
CA ILE A 396 65.25 -4.07 -0.95
C ILE A 396 64.65 -3.05 0.01
N GLU A 397 64.38 -1.86 -0.48
CA GLU A 397 63.71 -0.80 0.28
C GLU A 397 62.22 -0.73 -0.05
N PRO A 398 61.36 -0.51 0.95
CA PRO A 398 59.95 -0.27 0.70
C PRO A 398 59.75 1.11 0.08
N CYS A 399 58.79 1.22 -0.84
CA CYS A 399 58.30 2.49 -1.36
C CYS A 399 56.76 2.51 -1.43
N THR A 400 56.18 3.70 -1.59
CA THR A 400 54.74 3.85 -1.81
C THR A 400 54.39 3.77 -3.30
N THR A 401 53.11 3.55 -3.60
CA THR A 401 52.58 3.61 -4.96
C THR A 401 52.83 4.97 -5.61
N ASP A 402 52.78 6.06 -4.84
CA ASP A 402 53.02 7.43 -5.31
C ASP A 402 54.49 7.67 -5.73
N GLU A 403 55.44 6.97 -5.11
CA GLU A 403 56.86 7.02 -5.51
C GLU A 403 57.12 6.33 -6.86
N PHE A 404 56.19 5.47 -7.33
CA PHE A 404 56.30 4.73 -8.59
C PHE A 404 55.02 4.84 -9.44
N PRO A 405 54.73 6.02 -10.01
CA PRO A 405 53.52 6.22 -10.80
C PRO A 405 53.53 5.35 -12.06
N ARG A 406 52.46 4.59 -12.25
CA ARG A 406 52.23 3.76 -13.44
C ARG A 406 51.01 4.28 -14.21
N PRO A 407 50.98 4.17 -15.55
CA PRO A 407 49.82 4.60 -16.34
C PRO A 407 48.50 3.90 -15.99
N ALA A 408 48.57 2.66 -15.49
CA ALA A 408 47.39 1.92 -15.05
C ALA A 408 47.33 1.91 -13.50
N PRO A 409 46.22 2.37 -12.89
CA PRO A 409 46.01 2.27 -11.46
C PRO A 409 46.09 0.81 -11.01
N ARG A 410 46.82 0.55 -9.91
CA ARG A 410 46.86 -0.76 -9.27
C ARG A 410 46.05 -0.71 -7.97
N PRO A 411 45.21 -1.71 -7.69
CA PRO A 411 44.56 -1.88 -6.40
C PRO A 411 45.53 -1.77 -5.23
N ALA A 412 45.18 -1.00 -4.20
CA ALA A 412 45.91 -1.01 -2.93
C ALA A 412 45.68 -2.34 -2.19
N TYR A 413 44.50 -2.93 -2.32
CA TYR A 413 44.13 -4.21 -1.74
C TYR A 413 43.47 -5.10 -2.79
N SER A 414 44.06 -6.24 -3.15
CA SER A 414 43.53 -7.18 -4.14
C SER A 414 43.44 -8.62 -3.64
N VAL A 415 43.31 -8.79 -2.32
CA VAL A 415 43.18 -10.11 -1.70
C VAL A 415 41.82 -10.70 -2.03
N LEU A 416 41.83 -11.91 -2.58
CA LEU A 416 40.63 -12.69 -2.89
C LEU A 416 40.29 -13.62 -1.72
N ASP A 417 39.02 -13.71 -1.33
CA ASP A 417 38.54 -14.73 -0.39
C ASP A 417 38.56 -16.11 -1.06
N LEU A 418 39.13 -17.09 -0.37
CA LEU A 418 39.29 -18.46 -0.85
C LEU A 418 38.28 -19.43 -0.23
N SER A 419 37.46 -18.97 0.71
CA SER A 419 36.62 -19.84 1.54
C SER A 419 35.70 -20.74 0.70
N LYS A 420 35.18 -20.24 -0.43
CA LYS A 420 34.36 -21.05 -1.36
C LYS A 420 35.16 -22.17 -2.03
N THR A 421 36.36 -21.87 -2.50
CA THR A 421 37.26 -22.84 -3.14
C THR A 421 37.73 -23.88 -2.12
N GLU A 422 38.17 -23.43 -0.95
CA GLU A 422 38.71 -24.31 0.10
C GLU A 422 37.68 -25.27 0.67
N ARG A 423 36.41 -24.85 0.76
CA ARG A 423 35.30 -25.76 1.13
C ARG A 423 35.14 -26.92 0.15
N LEU A 424 35.49 -26.73 -1.12
CA LEU A 424 35.28 -27.72 -2.17
C LEU A 424 36.49 -28.65 -2.36
N ILE A 425 37.70 -28.09 -2.36
CA ILE A 425 38.92 -28.82 -2.75
C ILE A 425 39.99 -28.91 -1.65
N GLY A 426 39.69 -28.41 -0.44
CA GLY A 426 40.63 -28.35 0.67
C GLY A 426 41.44 -27.05 0.73
N PRO A 427 42.20 -26.83 1.82
CA PRO A 427 42.95 -25.60 2.06
C PRO A 427 44.01 -25.34 0.98
N MET A 428 44.17 -24.09 0.58
CA MET A 428 45.17 -23.70 -0.43
C MET A 428 46.57 -23.63 0.20
N ALA A 429 47.58 -24.18 -0.47
CA ALA A 429 48.96 -24.16 0.02
C ALA A 429 49.48 -22.72 0.18
N ASP A 430 50.27 -22.45 1.23
CA ASP A 430 50.82 -21.11 1.49
C ASP A 430 51.72 -20.67 0.33
N TRP A 431 51.62 -19.40 -0.06
CA TRP A 431 52.38 -18.86 -1.18
C TRP A 431 53.90 -19.02 -1.02
N ARG A 432 54.43 -19.13 0.21
CA ARG A 432 55.86 -19.35 0.46
C ARG A 432 56.31 -20.76 0.08
N ASP A 433 55.46 -21.76 0.28
CA ASP A 433 55.77 -23.14 -0.09
C ASP A 433 55.83 -23.27 -1.62
N ASN A 434 54.82 -22.71 -2.31
CA ASN A 434 54.78 -22.67 -3.76
C ASN A 434 55.90 -21.81 -4.37
N LEU A 435 56.24 -20.67 -3.75
CA LEU A 435 57.38 -19.86 -4.18
C LEU A 435 58.67 -20.68 -4.10
N SER A 436 58.90 -21.39 -2.99
CA SER A 436 60.11 -22.19 -2.78
C SER A 436 60.28 -23.26 -3.87
N ALA A 437 59.19 -23.92 -4.26
CA ALA A 437 59.18 -24.86 -5.39
C ALA A 437 59.56 -24.18 -6.72
N VAL A 438 59.01 -22.99 -6.99
CA VAL A 438 59.31 -22.23 -8.20
C VAL A 438 60.78 -21.75 -8.23
N LEU A 439 61.32 -21.30 -7.10
CA LEU A 439 62.72 -20.86 -7.02
C LEU A 439 63.70 -22.02 -7.26
N ALA A 440 63.43 -23.21 -6.70
CA ALA A 440 64.25 -24.39 -6.95
C ALA A 440 64.28 -24.78 -8.44
N ALA A 441 63.16 -24.56 -9.16
CA ALA A 441 63.10 -24.80 -10.61
C ALA A 441 63.81 -23.73 -11.45
N LEU A 442 64.09 -22.53 -10.90
CA LEU A 442 64.88 -21.51 -11.59
C LEU A 442 66.38 -21.83 -11.62
N GLU A 443 66.88 -22.60 -10.64
CA GLU A 443 68.29 -23.00 -10.55
C GLU A 443 68.66 -24.13 -11.54
N THR A 444 67.65 -24.77 -12.14
CA THR A 444 67.83 -25.89 -13.07
C THR A 444 67.84 -25.48 -14.56
N ASP A 445 67.62 -24.20 -14.85
CA ASP A 445 67.70 -23.57 -16.20
C ASP A 445 68.97 -22.70 -16.31
#